data_AF-A0A7C4DKH6-F1
#
_entry.id   AF-A0A7C4DKH6-F1
#
_cell.length_a   1.000
_cell.length_b   1.000
_cell.length_c   1.000
_cell.angle_alpha   90.00
_cell.angle_beta   90.00
_cell.angle_gamma   90.00
#
_symmetry.space_group_name_H-M   'P 1'
#
loop_
_entity.id
_entity.type
_entity.pdbx_description
1 polymer ?
#
loop_
_entity_poly.entity_id
_entity_poly.type
_entity_poly.pdbx_seq_one_letter_code
_entity_poly.pdbx_strand_id
1 'polypeptide(L)'
;MDGKIPRLLTESKEGLVVKKNLFALFSLALIVSLAFVGCQKPDAELKRAEQAISDARADGAAEYAAGDLASAEQLLAEGKELMKKFCYKKAKEKFEEAYRLAMIAKGKKPAGYCPSEGSSGGGTTITKNQSGKPTSHTVVKGECLWRIAEYDQIYDDPFQWPLIYSENRENIDRTANRHGFHQNEENWIFPGQEFSIPRDATTDEIKAARRRAGAPAVQN
;
A
#
# COMPACT_ATOMS: atom_id res chain seq x y z
N MET A 1 -42.44 56.31 62.02
CA MET A 1 -43.87 56.03 61.82
C MET A 1 -44.15 56.41 60.37
N ASP A 2 -43.87 55.50 59.45
CA ASP A 2 -44.87 54.69 58.72
C ASP A 2 -45.18 55.37 57.37
N GLY A 3 -45.09 54.75 56.20
CA GLY A 3 -44.94 53.35 55.90
C GLY A 3 -44.44 53.08 54.47
N LYS A 4 -43.92 51.87 54.30
CA LYS A 4 -43.60 51.23 53.02
C LYS A 4 -44.87 51.02 52.21
N ILE A 5 -44.87 51.43 50.95
CA ILE A 5 -45.78 50.91 49.93
C ILE A 5 -45.11 49.66 49.32
N PRO A 6 -45.73 48.46 49.34
CA PRO A 6 -45.20 47.32 48.62
C PRO A 6 -45.53 47.43 47.13
N ARG A 7 -44.48 47.53 46.30
CA ARG A 7 -44.57 47.44 44.84
C ARG A 7 -44.89 45.98 44.47
N LEU A 8 -46.14 45.73 44.06
CA LEU A 8 -46.61 44.47 43.52
C LEU A 8 -45.84 44.11 42.25
N LEU A 9 -45.16 42.95 42.26
CA LEU A 9 -44.54 42.35 41.08
C LEU A 9 -45.65 41.74 40.22
N THR A 10 -45.97 42.40 39.11
CA THR A 10 -46.73 41.77 38.02
C THR A 10 -45.76 40.92 37.21
N GLU A 11 -45.69 39.61 37.48
CA GLU A 11 -45.07 38.66 36.55
C GLU A 11 -45.91 38.63 35.27
N SER A 12 -45.34 39.19 34.20
CA SER A 12 -45.94 39.27 32.87
C SER A 12 -46.13 37.87 32.28
N LYS A 13 -47.37 37.58 31.85
CA LYS A 13 -47.80 36.34 31.16
C LYS A 13 -47.00 36.04 29.89
N GLU A 14 -46.23 37.01 29.38
CA GLU A 14 -45.40 36.89 28.18
C GLU A 14 -44.24 35.90 28.35
N GLY A 15 -43.71 35.73 29.57
CA GLY A 15 -42.62 34.78 29.84
C GLY A 15 -43.04 33.31 29.75
N LEU A 16 -44.33 32.99 29.91
CA LEU A 16 -44.82 31.62 29.96
C LEU A 16 -45.07 31.03 28.56
N VAL A 17 -45.46 31.86 27.58
CA VAL A 17 -45.69 31.44 26.20
C VAL A 17 -44.37 31.15 25.48
N VAL A 18 -43.35 31.99 25.71
CA VAL A 18 -42.01 31.81 25.14
C VAL A 18 -41.36 30.53 25.65
N LYS A 19 -41.50 30.20 26.95
CA LYS A 19 -40.96 28.96 27.52
C LYS A 19 -41.63 27.72 26.95
N LYS A 20 -42.96 27.72 26.76
CA LYS A 20 -43.69 26.58 26.16
C LYS A 20 -43.30 26.35 24.70
N ASN A 21 -43.16 27.41 23.91
CA ASN A 21 -42.73 27.30 22.51
C ASN A 21 -41.25 26.92 22.38
N LEU A 22 -40.39 27.37 23.30
CA LEU A 22 -38.98 26.98 23.35
C LEU A 22 -38.82 25.48 23.67
N PHE A 23 -39.53 24.97 24.68
CA PHE A 23 -39.50 23.53 25.00
C PHE A 23 -40.07 22.67 23.86
N ALA A 24 -41.15 23.10 23.19
CA ALA A 24 -41.71 22.39 22.05
C ALA A 24 -40.74 22.31 20.85
N LEU A 25 -39.96 23.38 20.59
CA LEU A 25 -38.93 23.40 19.54
C LEU A 25 -37.73 22.51 19.89
N PHE A 26 -37.33 22.45 21.17
CA PHE A 26 -36.28 21.53 21.62
C PHE A 26 -36.72 20.05 21.54
N SER A 27 -37.97 19.74 21.86
CA SER A 27 -38.51 18.37 21.73
C SER A 27 -38.65 17.92 20.27
N LEU A 28 -39.01 18.81 19.34
CA LEU A 28 -39.08 18.50 17.91
C LEU A 28 -37.68 18.30 17.29
N ALA A 29 -36.68 19.09 17.71
CA ALA A 29 -35.30 18.96 17.27
C ALA A 29 -34.62 17.65 17.73
N LEU A 30 -34.97 17.14 18.92
CA LEU A 30 -34.46 15.86 19.43
C LEU A 30 -35.00 14.66 18.61
N ILE A 31 -36.27 14.72 18.19
CA ILE A 31 -36.92 13.65 17.43
C ILE A 31 -36.44 13.61 15.96
N VAL A 32 -36.16 14.77 15.34
CA VAL A 32 -35.57 14.85 13.98
C VAL A 32 -34.13 14.31 13.94
N SER A 33 -33.41 14.36 15.07
CA SER A 33 -32.04 13.84 15.16
C SER A 33 -31.94 12.31 15.20
N LEU A 34 -33.04 11.61 15.51
CA LEU A 34 -33.08 10.13 15.63
C LEU A 34 -33.38 9.40 14.31
N ALA A 35 -33.55 10.12 13.19
CA ALA A 35 -33.93 9.53 11.91
C ALA A 35 -32.75 9.14 10.98
N PHE A 36 -31.49 9.30 11.41
CA PHE A 36 -30.31 9.06 10.55
C PHE A 36 -29.59 7.72 10.79
N VAL A 37 -30.24 6.70 11.35
CA VAL A 37 -29.72 5.32 11.32
C VAL A 37 -30.21 4.63 10.03
N GLY A 38 -29.97 5.27 8.89
CA GLY A 38 -30.24 4.70 7.57
C GLY A 38 -28.99 3.99 7.05
N CYS A 39 -29.13 2.75 6.56
CA CYS A 39 -28.07 1.99 5.88
C CYS A 39 -27.19 2.90 5.01
N GLN A 40 -26.01 3.27 5.51
CA GLN A 40 -25.09 4.10 4.76
C GLN A 40 -24.52 3.25 3.61
N LYS A 41 -24.62 3.78 2.39
CA LYS A 41 -24.04 3.16 1.19
C LYS A 41 -22.51 3.02 1.40
N PRO A 42 -21.91 1.84 1.13
CA PRO A 42 -20.51 1.55 1.44
C PRO A 42 -19.55 2.15 0.41
N ASP A 43 -19.66 3.45 0.15
CA ASP A 43 -18.84 4.16 -0.83
C ASP A 43 -17.38 4.27 -0.40
N ALA A 44 -17.12 4.34 0.92
CA ALA A 44 -15.78 4.34 1.47
C ALA A 44 -15.08 2.99 1.25
N GLU A 45 -15.78 1.88 1.51
CA GLU A 45 -15.27 0.53 1.31
C GLU A 45 -15.07 0.22 -0.17
N LEU A 46 -15.99 0.66 -1.04
CA LEU A 46 -15.82 0.57 -2.49
C LEU A 46 -14.55 1.30 -2.93
N LYS A 47 -14.38 2.57 -2.57
CA LYS A 47 -13.21 3.36 -2.95
C LYS A 47 -11.91 2.73 -2.43
N ARG A 48 -11.92 2.22 -1.20
CA ARG A 48 -10.76 1.56 -0.61
C ARG A 48 -10.39 0.27 -1.35
N ALA A 49 -11.37 -0.55 -1.73
CA ALA A 49 -11.14 -1.76 -2.51
C ALA A 49 -10.64 -1.46 -3.92
N GLU A 50 -11.21 -0.46 -4.59
CA GLU A 50 -10.77 0.01 -5.91
C GLU A 50 -9.32 0.51 -5.88
N GLN A 51 -9.00 1.33 -4.89
CA GLN A 51 -7.64 1.84 -4.72
C GLN A 51 -6.66 0.69 -4.44
N ALA A 52 -6.98 -0.24 -3.54
CA ALA A 52 -6.09 -1.37 -3.25
C ALA A 52 -5.84 -2.27 -4.46
N ILE A 53 -6.86 -2.53 -5.29
CA ILE A 53 -6.71 -3.29 -6.54
C ILE A 53 -5.88 -2.50 -7.55
N SER A 54 -6.11 -1.19 -7.67
CA SER A 54 -5.31 -0.31 -8.54
C SER A 54 -3.84 -0.30 -8.12
N ASP A 55 -3.57 -0.15 -6.82
CA ASP A 55 -2.22 -0.15 -6.25
C ASP A 55 -1.56 -1.52 -6.47
N ALA A 56 -2.27 -2.62 -6.24
CA ALA A 56 -1.75 -3.97 -6.48
C ALA A 56 -1.42 -4.20 -7.96
N ARG A 57 -2.24 -3.70 -8.89
CA ARG A 57 -1.93 -3.74 -10.33
C ARG A 57 -0.73 -2.88 -10.68
N ALA A 58 -0.64 -1.66 -10.15
CA ALA A 58 0.51 -0.79 -10.36
C ALA A 58 1.80 -1.41 -9.81
N ASP A 59 1.69 -2.16 -8.71
CA ASP A 59 2.77 -2.96 -8.13
C ASP A 59 3.04 -4.28 -8.87
N GLY A 60 2.38 -4.54 -10.00
CA GLY A 60 2.64 -5.71 -10.83
C GLY A 60 2.10 -7.04 -10.29
N ALA A 61 1.19 -7.01 -9.31
CA ALA A 61 0.62 -8.21 -8.70
C ALA A 61 -0.09 -9.15 -9.69
N ALA A 62 -0.40 -8.66 -10.89
CA ALA A 62 -0.89 -9.49 -11.98
C ALA A 62 0.09 -10.61 -12.39
N GLU A 63 1.40 -10.42 -12.21
CA GLU A 63 2.42 -11.39 -12.63
C GLU A 63 2.67 -12.47 -11.57
N TYR A 64 2.72 -12.07 -10.29
CA TYR A 64 3.13 -12.97 -9.19
C TYR A 64 1.98 -13.41 -8.28
N ALA A 65 0.81 -12.76 -8.36
CA ALA A 65 -0.37 -13.07 -7.57
C ALA A 65 -1.67 -12.99 -8.40
N ALA A 66 -1.61 -13.43 -9.67
CA ALA A 66 -2.71 -13.37 -10.63
C ALA A 66 -4.04 -13.91 -10.09
N GLY A 67 -4.00 -15.03 -9.35
CA GLY A 67 -5.19 -15.67 -8.80
C GLY A 67 -5.88 -14.84 -7.70
N ASP A 68 -5.11 -14.23 -6.79
CA ASP A 68 -5.66 -13.40 -5.72
C ASP A 68 -6.18 -12.07 -6.29
N LEU A 69 -5.45 -11.49 -7.25
CA LEU A 69 -5.86 -10.25 -7.90
C LEU A 69 -7.14 -10.45 -8.72
N ALA A 70 -7.24 -11.54 -9.50
CA ALA A 70 -8.46 -11.89 -10.24
C ALA A 70 -9.65 -12.11 -9.29
N SER A 71 -9.43 -12.77 -8.15
CA SER A 71 -10.46 -12.98 -7.13
C SER A 71 -10.92 -11.65 -6.51
N ALA A 72 -9.99 -10.74 -6.24
CA ALA A 72 -10.31 -9.40 -5.74
C ALA A 72 -11.17 -8.61 -6.74
N GLU A 73 -10.82 -8.65 -8.03
CA GLU A 73 -11.57 -7.98 -9.10
C GLU A 73 -12.98 -8.54 -9.27
N GLN A 74 -13.12 -9.87 -9.20
CA GLN A 74 -14.43 -10.52 -9.25
C GLN A 74 -15.31 -10.08 -8.10
N LEU A 75 -14.80 -10.06 -6.87
CA LEU A 75 -15.54 -9.61 -5.69
C LEU A 75 -15.93 -8.13 -5.77
N LEU A 76 -15.04 -7.29 -6.31
CA LEU A 76 -15.35 -5.89 -6.58
C LEU A 76 -16.52 -5.75 -7.55
N ALA A 77 -16.55 -6.56 -8.63
CA ALA A 77 -17.65 -6.58 -9.59
C ALA A 77 -18.96 -7.07 -8.94
N GLU A 78 -18.93 -8.17 -8.19
CA GLU A 78 -20.09 -8.69 -7.44
C GLU A 78 -20.63 -7.65 -6.44
N GLY A 79 -19.75 -6.96 -5.72
CA GLY A 79 -20.12 -5.89 -4.80
C GLY A 79 -20.82 -4.72 -5.51
N LYS A 80 -20.32 -4.32 -6.69
CA LYS A 80 -20.96 -3.29 -7.53
C LYS A 80 -22.34 -3.72 -8.04
N GLU A 81 -22.54 -4.99 -8.37
CA GLU A 81 -23.86 -5.52 -8.71
C GLU A 81 -24.82 -5.51 -7.50
N LEU A 82 -24.33 -5.83 -6.30
CA LEU A 82 -25.12 -5.74 -5.08
C LEU A 82 -25.51 -4.28 -4.74
N MET A 83 -24.66 -3.31 -5.07
CA MET A 83 -24.96 -1.89 -4.95
C MET A 83 -26.12 -1.46 -5.85
N LYS A 84 -26.18 -1.96 -7.10
CA LYS A 84 -27.32 -1.74 -8.01
C LYS A 84 -28.63 -2.36 -7.48
N LYS A 85 -28.52 -3.45 -6.73
CA LYS A 85 -29.63 -4.14 -6.06
C LYS A 85 -29.95 -3.57 -4.67
N PHE A 86 -29.35 -2.45 -4.27
CA PHE A 86 -29.51 -1.81 -2.95
C PHE A 86 -29.15 -2.71 -1.75
N CYS A 87 -28.39 -3.78 -1.99
CA CYS A 87 -27.97 -4.77 -0.99
C CYS A 87 -26.65 -4.34 -0.31
N TYR A 88 -26.65 -3.17 0.33
CA TYR A 88 -25.44 -2.50 0.82
C TYR A 88 -24.62 -3.30 1.84
N LYS A 89 -25.25 -4.05 2.74
CA LYS A 89 -24.53 -4.90 3.70
C LYS A 89 -23.71 -5.98 2.99
N LYS A 90 -24.32 -6.68 2.03
CA LYS A 90 -23.63 -7.72 1.24
C LYS A 90 -22.57 -7.10 0.32
N ALA A 91 -22.83 -5.92 -0.24
CA ALA A 91 -21.85 -5.20 -1.05
C ALA A 91 -20.61 -4.84 -0.23
N LYS A 92 -20.82 -4.34 1.00
CA LYS A 92 -19.74 -4.03 1.95
C LYS A 92 -18.86 -5.26 2.24
N GLU A 93 -19.46 -6.40 2.56
CA GLU A 93 -18.72 -7.65 2.79
C GLU A 93 -17.86 -8.04 1.57
N LYS A 94 -18.40 -7.88 0.36
CA LYS A 94 -17.65 -8.13 -0.88
C LYS A 94 -16.49 -7.15 -1.08
N PHE A 95 -16.67 -5.86 -0.76
CA PHE A 95 -15.60 -4.88 -0.87
C PHE A 95 -14.48 -5.09 0.16
N GLU A 96 -14.82 -5.46 1.40
CA GLU A 96 -13.82 -5.79 2.42
C GLU A 96 -13.00 -7.02 2.04
N GLU A 97 -13.64 -8.06 1.49
CA GLU A 97 -12.92 -9.25 1.03
C GLU A 97 -12.07 -8.96 -0.21
N ALA A 98 -12.58 -8.16 -1.16
CA ALA A 98 -11.81 -7.69 -2.31
C ALA A 98 -10.56 -6.91 -1.87
N TYR A 99 -10.70 -6.02 -0.89
CA TYR A 99 -9.59 -5.29 -0.29
C TYR A 99 -8.57 -6.24 0.35
N ARG A 100 -9.03 -7.23 1.12
CA ARG A 100 -8.14 -8.20 1.77
C ARG A 100 -7.32 -8.99 0.75
N LEU A 101 -7.95 -9.47 -0.32
CA LEU A 101 -7.27 -10.21 -1.37
C LEU A 101 -6.30 -9.32 -2.15
N ALA A 102 -6.64 -8.07 -2.43
CA ALA A 102 -5.72 -7.12 -3.06
C ALA A 102 -4.47 -6.86 -2.20
N MET A 103 -4.63 -6.75 -0.88
CA MET A 103 -3.50 -6.60 0.05
C MET A 103 -2.66 -7.88 0.17
N ILE A 104 -3.29 -9.07 0.11
CA ILE A 104 -2.56 -10.35 0.06
C ILE A 104 -1.78 -10.46 -1.25
N ALA A 105 -2.41 -10.12 -2.37
CA ALA A 105 -1.76 -10.09 -3.67
C ALA A 105 -0.54 -9.17 -3.61
N LYS A 106 -0.68 -7.97 -3.06
CA LYS A 106 0.44 -7.04 -2.83
C LYS A 106 1.50 -7.59 -1.87
N GLY A 107 1.12 -8.32 -0.83
CA GLY A 107 2.03 -8.92 0.15
C GLY A 107 2.81 -10.14 -0.33
N LYS A 108 2.29 -10.87 -1.34
CA LYS A 108 2.99 -11.97 -2.02
C LYS A 108 4.11 -11.50 -2.95
N LYS A 109 4.42 -10.20 -2.92
CA LYS A 109 5.51 -9.59 -3.66
C LYS A 109 6.82 -10.32 -3.33
N PRO A 110 7.48 -10.96 -4.31
CA PRO A 110 8.78 -11.58 -4.06
C PRO A 110 9.77 -10.48 -3.66
N ALA A 111 10.64 -10.78 -2.70
CA ALA A 111 11.70 -9.88 -2.28
C ALA A 111 12.54 -9.46 -3.50
N GLY A 112 12.48 -8.16 -3.86
CA GLY A 112 13.16 -7.61 -5.03
C GLY A 112 12.27 -7.15 -6.19
N TYR A 113 10.93 -7.27 -6.14
CA TYR A 113 10.09 -6.75 -7.24
C TYR A 113 10.00 -5.20 -7.23
N CYS A 114 10.33 -4.57 -8.36
CA CYS A 114 10.34 -3.12 -8.51
C CYS A 114 9.47 -2.76 -9.71
N PRO A 115 8.35 -2.06 -9.52
CA PRO A 115 7.42 -1.80 -10.61
C PRO A 115 8.11 -1.01 -11.71
N SER A 116 8.00 -1.50 -12.95
CA SER A 116 8.57 -0.81 -14.10
C SER A 116 7.64 0.31 -14.57
N GLU A 117 8.03 1.56 -14.35
CA GLU A 117 7.64 2.64 -15.26
C GLU A 117 8.70 2.71 -16.36
N GLY A 118 8.46 1.95 -17.44
CA GLY A 118 9.03 2.10 -18.78
C GLY A 118 10.55 2.09 -18.95
N SER A 119 11.11 1.02 -19.53
CA SER A 119 11.99 1.12 -20.71
C SER A 119 12.38 -0.26 -21.23
N SER A 120 12.65 -0.28 -22.53
CA SER A 120 12.77 -1.38 -23.49
C SER A 120 14.08 -2.16 -23.46
N GLY A 121 13.98 -3.45 -23.81
CA GLY A 121 14.99 -4.25 -24.52
C GLY A 121 16.00 -4.98 -23.62
N GLY A 122 16.31 -6.26 -23.81
CA GLY A 122 15.98 -7.24 -24.83
C GLY A 122 16.95 -8.40 -24.66
N GLY A 123 16.47 -9.63 -24.53
CA GLY A 123 17.33 -10.78 -24.22
C GLY A 123 18.24 -11.22 -25.38
N THR A 124 19.34 -11.94 -25.05
CA THR A 124 19.78 -13.21 -25.69
C THR A 124 21.13 -13.72 -25.13
N THR A 125 21.09 -14.93 -24.54
CA THR A 125 22.09 -16.04 -24.42
C THR A 125 23.59 -15.80 -24.13
N ILE A 126 24.00 -16.32 -22.96
CA ILE A 126 25.18 -17.15 -22.59
C ILE A 126 26.48 -17.04 -23.43
N THR A 127 27.55 -16.54 -22.82
CA THR A 127 28.89 -17.21 -22.74
C THR A 127 29.84 -16.44 -21.80
N LYS A 128 30.56 -17.19 -20.95
CA LYS A 128 31.60 -16.71 -20.03
C LYS A 128 32.74 -15.98 -20.76
N ASN A 129 32.99 -14.70 -20.42
CA ASN A 129 34.30 -14.23 -19.97
C ASN A 129 34.17 -12.85 -19.29
N GLN A 130 34.54 -12.75 -18.01
CA GLN A 130 34.41 -11.53 -17.20
C GLN A 130 35.63 -10.61 -17.36
N SER A 131 35.82 -10.06 -18.56
CA SER A 131 36.82 -9.01 -18.83
C SER A 131 36.15 -7.90 -19.61
N GLY A 132 35.66 -6.88 -18.89
CA GLY A 132 34.99 -5.72 -19.48
C GLY A 132 33.62 -5.37 -18.90
N LYS A 133 33.09 -6.19 -17.97
CA LYS A 133 31.86 -5.84 -17.24
C LYS A 133 32.17 -4.86 -16.10
N PRO A 134 31.28 -3.89 -15.81
CA PRO A 134 31.50 -2.89 -14.78
C PRO A 134 31.66 -3.52 -13.38
N THR A 135 32.64 -3.04 -12.61
CA THR A 135 32.86 -3.47 -11.21
C THR A 135 32.14 -2.57 -10.20
N SER A 136 31.55 -1.47 -10.66
CA SER A 136 30.69 -0.61 -9.86
C SER A 136 29.45 -0.19 -10.65
N HIS A 137 28.39 0.17 -9.92
CA HIS A 137 27.14 0.70 -10.48
C HIS A 137 26.66 1.88 -9.63
N THR A 138 26.23 2.97 -10.27
CA THR A 138 25.60 4.08 -9.57
C THR A 138 24.08 3.94 -9.65
N VAL A 139 23.44 3.85 -8.49
CA VAL A 139 21.99 3.67 -8.37
C VAL A 139 21.26 4.85 -9.00
N VAL A 140 20.38 4.56 -9.96
CA VAL A 140 19.48 5.53 -10.59
C VAL A 140 18.13 5.54 -9.85
N LYS A 141 17.41 6.66 -9.92
CA LYS A 141 16.09 6.78 -9.30
C LYS A 141 15.12 5.74 -9.87
N GLY A 142 14.50 4.96 -8.97
CA GLY A 142 13.55 3.90 -9.32
C GLY A 142 14.18 2.51 -9.48
N GLU A 143 15.50 2.39 -9.36
CA GLU A 143 16.19 1.11 -9.33
C GLU A 143 16.08 0.42 -7.97
N CYS A 144 16.32 -0.88 -7.99
CA CYS A 144 16.48 -1.73 -6.83
C CYS A 144 17.53 -2.79 -7.10
N LEU A 145 18.01 -3.47 -6.06
CA LEU A 145 19.09 -4.44 -6.17
C LEU A 145 18.80 -5.57 -7.18
N TRP A 146 17.55 -6.02 -7.24
CA TRP A 146 17.08 -7.02 -8.19
C TRP A 146 17.25 -6.56 -9.64
N ARG A 147 16.82 -5.33 -9.95
CA ARG A 147 16.96 -4.73 -11.28
C ARG A 147 18.42 -4.48 -11.63
N ILE A 148 19.24 -4.07 -10.66
CA ILE A 148 20.68 -3.92 -10.89
C ILE A 148 21.30 -5.27 -11.25
N ALA A 149 20.94 -6.35 -10.55
CA ALA A 149 21.42 -7.70 -10.84
C ALA A 149 20.90 -8.26 -12.19
N GLU A 150 19.69 -7.87 -12.58
CA GLU A 150 19.06 -8.24 -13.86
C GLU A 150 19.85 -7.73 -15.06
N TYR A 151 20.54 -6.58 -14.97
CA TYR A 151 21.27 -6.03 -16.11
C TYR A 151 22.31 -7.01 -16.66
N ASP A 152 22.33 -7.16 -17.99
CA ASP A 152 23.25 -8.03 -18.73
C ASP A 152 24.72 -7.75 -18.38
N GLN A 153 25.05 -6.47 -18.20
CA GLN A 153 26.38 -5.99 -17.82
C GLN A 153 26.72 -6.26 -16.35
N ILE A 154 25.72 -6.49 -15.50
CA ILE A 154 25.88 -6.88 -14.10
C ILE A 154 25.89 -8.40 -14.03
N TYR A 155 24.79 -9.07 -13.71
CA TYR A 155 24.78 -10.53 -13.57
C TYR A 155 23.97 -11.27 -14.63
N ASP A 156 23.09 -10.58 -15.36
CA ASP A 156 22.09 -11.25 -16.21
C ASP A 156 21.25 -12.27 -15.40
N ASP A 157 21.14 -12.05 -14.10
CA ASP A 157 20.43 -12.92 -13.17
C ASP A 157 19.89 -12.07 -12.02
N PRO A 158 18.60 -11.71 -12.07
CA PRO A 158 18.01 -10.90 -11.02
C PRO A 158 18.14 -11.54 -9.64
N PHE A 159 18.16 -12.87 -9.54
CA PHE A 159 18.23 -13.59 -8.27
C PHE A 159 19.62 -13.56 -7.62
N GLN A 160 20.61 -12.94 -8.26
CA GLN A 160 21.94 -12.70 -7.71
C GLN A 160 22.06 -11.36 -6.97
N TRP A 161 20.98 -10.58 -6.87
CA TRP A 161 20.95 -9.35 -6.09
C TRP A 161 21.47 -9.46 -4.64
N PRO A 162 21.33 -10.60 -3.92
CA PRO A 162 21.88 -10.69 -2.57
C PRO A 162 23.40 -10.58 -2.51
N LEU A 163 24.11 -10.85 -3.61
CA LEU A 163 25.57 -10.65 -3.71
C LEU A 163 25.91 -9.15 -3.71
N ILE A 164 25.12 -8.34 -4.42
CA ILE A 164 25.27 -6.87 -4.41
C ILE A 164 24.96 -6.35 -3.01
N TYR A 165 23.89 -6.85 -2.38
CA TYR A 165 23.52 -6.46 -1.02
C TYR A 165 24.64 -6.76 -0.01
N SER A 166 25.21 -7.98 -0.03
CA SER A 166 26.21 -8.38 0.94
C SER A 166 27.46 -7.52 0.88
N GLU A 167 27.90 -7.14 -0.31
CA GLU A 167 29.10 -6.31 -0.51
C GLU A 167 28.85 -4.84 -0.10
N ASN A 168 27.62 -4.34 -0.29
CA ASN A 168 27.29 -2.92 -0.10
C ASN A 168 26.48 -2.64 1.17
N ARG A 169 26.32 -3.64 2.04
CA ARG A 169 25.43 -3.59 3.20
C ARG A 169 25.66 -2.37 4.08
N GLU A 170 26.91 -2.07 4.41
CA GLU A 170 27.26 -0.93 5.25
C GLU A 170 26.86 0.41 4.61
N ASN A 171 27.02 0.53 3.29
CA ASN A 171 26.65 1.74 2.56
C ASN A 171 25.13 1.95 2.53
N ILE A 172 24.40 0.85 2.29
CA ILE A 172 22.93 0.81 2.31
C ILE A 172 22.43 1.23 3.70
N ASP A 173 22.90 0.56 4.76
CA ASP A 173 22.51 0.82 6.14
C ASP A 173 22.81 2.28 6.55
N ARG A 174 24.00 2.79 6.25
CA ARG A 174 24.39 4.18 6.55
C ARG A 174 23.49 5.19 5.84
N THR A 175 23.15 4.94 4.58
CA THR A 175 22.33 5.86 3.79
C THR A 175 20.88 5.84 4.25
N ALA A 176 20.33 4.66 4.53
CA ALA A 176 19.03 4.52 5.15
C ALA A 176 18.92 5.28 6.48
N ASN A 177 19.92 5.13 7.36
CA ASN A 177 19.97 5.85 8.63
C ASN A 177 19.96 7.37 8.45
N ARG A 178 20.69 7.90 7.44
CA ARG A 178 20.68 9.33 7.10
C ARG A 178 19.29 9.82 6.69
N HIS A 179 18.52 8.98 6.01
CA HIS A 179 17.17 9.30 5.58
C HIS A 179 16.10 9.06 6.66
N GLY A 180 16.49 8.74 7.90
CA GLY A 180 15.55 8.53 9.00
C GLY A 180 14.85 7.17 8.98
N PHE A 181 15.43 6.20 8.26
CA PHE A 181 14.96 4.83 8.25
C PHE A 181 15.88 3.98 9.15
N HIS A 182 15.31 3.22 10.08
CA HIS A 182 16.04 2.67 11.24
C HIS A 182 16.05 1.14 11.34
N GLN A 183 15.76 0.42 10.27
CA GLN A 183 15.69 -1.05 10.27
C GLN A 183 16.42 -1.67 9.07
N ASN A 184 16.94 -2.88 9.26
CA ASN A 184 17.71 -3.61 8.26
C ASN A 184 16.80 -4.14 7.13
N GLU A 185 16.21 -3.26 6.34
CA GLU A 185 15.41 -3.63 5.18
C GLU A 185 16.31 -3.64 3.94
N GLU A 186 16.48 -4.84 3.37
CA GLU A 186 17.35 -5.13 2.21
C GLU A 186 16.96 -4.34 0.93
N ASN A 187 15.89 -3.54 1.00
CA ASN A 187 15.32 -2.77 -0.11
C ASN A 187 15.64 -1.26 -0.08
N TRP A 188 16.34 -0.75 0.95
CA TRP A 188 16.53 0.70 1.13
C TRP A 188 17.74 1.24 0.37
N ILE A 189 17.65 1.25 -0.95
CA ILE A 189 18.63 1.91 -1.81
C ILE A 189 18.10 3.27 -2.30
N PHE A 190 19.01 4.21 -2.50
CA PHE A 190 18.73 5.61 -2.82
C PHE A 190 19.50 6.03 -4.08
N PRO A 191 18.95 6.95 -4.88
CA PRO A 191 19.62 7.44 -6.08
C PRO A 191 20.98 8.10 -5.76
N GLY A 192 21.98 7.84 -6.59
CA GLY A 192 23.34 8.37 -6.45
C GLY A 192 24.26 7.58 -5.54
N GLN A 193 23.80 6.48 -4.94
CA GLN A 193 24.69 5.55 -4.24
C GLN A 193 25.55 4.80 -5.24
N GLU A 194 26.84 4.67 -4.97
CA GLU A 194 27.75 3.81 -5.72
C GLU A 194 27.84 2.44 -5.04
N PHE A 195 27.61 1.37 -5.80
CA PHE A 195 27.69 -0.01 -5.36
C PHE A 195 28.84 -0.74 -6.03
N SER A 196 29.60 -1.49 -5.24
CA SER A 196 30.58 -2.47 -5.71
C SER A 196 29.87 -3.74 -6.19
N ILE A 197 30.25 -4.25 -7.35
CA ILE A 197 29.65 -5.42 -7.98
C ILE A 197 30.63 -6.59 -7.87
N PRO A 198 30.46 -7.52 -6.90
CA PRO A 198 31.39 -8.63 -6.73
C PRO A 198 31.41 -9.55 -7.95
N ARG A 199 32.60 -9.95 -8.40
CA ARG A 199 32.81 -10.75 -9.63
C ARG A 199 33.40 -12.14 -9.35
N ASP A 200 33.96 -12.30 -8.17
CA ASP A 200 34.66 -13.48 -7.67
C ASP A 200 33.79 -14.42 -6.84
N ALA A 201 32.47 -14.21 -6.83
CA ALA A 201 31.52 -15.09 -6.15
C ALA A 201 31.60 -16.53 -6.67
N THR A 202 31.73 -17.47 -5.75
CA THR A 202 31.77 -18.90 -6.03
C THR A 202 30.40 -19.42 -6.48
N THR A 203 30.40 -20.57 -7.16
CA THR A 203 29.15 -21.24 -7.57
C THR A 203 28.20 -21.50 -6.39
N ASP A 204 28.75 -21.83 -5.22
CA ASP A 204 27.96 -22.10 -4.02
C ASP A 204 27.33 -20.83 -3.46
N GLU A 205 28.04 -19.70 -3.49
CA GLU A 205 27.52 -18.38 -3.10
C GLU A 205 26.45 -17.90 -4.07
N ILE A 206 26.65 -18.06 -5.38
CA ILE A 206 25.62 -17.76 -6.40
C ILE A 206 24.37 -18.59 -6.13
N LYS A 207 24.52 -19.90 -5.86
CA LYS A 207 23.38 -20.78 -5.55
C LYS A 207 22.70 -20.37 -4.23
N ALA A 208 23.46 -19.97 -3.22
CA ALA A 208 22.92 -19.48 -1.95
C ALA A 208 22.15 -18.17 -2.14
N ALA A 209 22.69 -17.22 -2.91
CA ALA A 209 22.04 -15.96 -3.27
C ALA A 209 20.72 -16.23 -3.98
N ARG A 210 20.72 -17.08 -5.01
CA ARG A 210 19.50 -17.46 -5.74
C ARG A 210 18.44 -18.09 -4.84
N ARG A 211 18.83 -18.97 -3.92
CA ARG A 211 17.90 -19.54 -2.93
C ARG A 211 17.34 -18.48 -1.99
N ARG A 212 18.16 -17.56 -1.50
CA ARG A 212 17.73 -16.45 -0.61
C ARG A 212 16.75 -15.52 -1.33
N ALA A 213 16.99 -15.24 -2.61
CA ALA A 213 16.13 -14.43 -3.44
C ALA A 213 14.82 -15.13 -3.86
N GLY A 214 14.61 -16.40 -3.47
CA GLY A 214 13.41 -17.16 -3.82
C GLY A 214 13.36 -17.64 -5.27
N ALA A 215 14.51 -17.81 -5.92
CA ALA A 215 14.56 -18.33 -7.29
C ALA A 215 13.90 -19.72 -7.39
N PRO A 216 13.12 -20.00 -8.44
CA PRO A 216 12.60 -21.34 -8.68
C PRO A 216 13.77 -22.32 -8.83
N ALA A 217 13.60 -23.52 -8.26
CA ALA A 217 14.60 -24.57 -8.41
C ALA A 217 14.81 -24.86 -9.90
N VAL A 218 16.03 -24.68 -10.39
CA VAL A 218 16.40 -25.06 -11.75
C VAL A 218 16.25 -26.57 -11.82
N GLN A 219 15.22 -27.05 -12.53
CA GLN A 219 15.12 -28.47 -12.88
C GLN A 219 16.26 -28.74 -13.85
N ASN A 220 17.21 -29.59 -13.43
CA ASN A 220 18.29 -30.08 -14.28
C ASN A 220 17.75 -30.93 -15.43
#